data_AF-A0A838V3J0-F1
#
_entry.id   AF-A0A838V3J0-F1
#
_cell.length_a   1.000
_cell.length_b   1.000
_cell.length_c   1.000
_cell.angle_alpha   90.00
_cell.angle_beta   90.00
_cell.angle_gamma   90.00
#
_symmetry.space_group_name_H-M   'P 1'
#
loop_
_entity.id
_entity.type
_entity.pdbx_description
1 polymer ?
#
loop_
_entity_poly.entity_id
_entity_poly.type
_entity_poly.pdbx_seq_one_letter_code
_entity_poly.pdbx_strand_id
1 'polypeptide(L)'
;MPRRVIAIVTDSLQGPDSIEQIRGAADGAVGRDEVEVRVVVPAVETNPLRHTLGDVDEPRQQAEEKLSASLELLQGGGVQASGEVGDPDPIRAAQDALLKAPADEILIFERADTESRWYEDGLFEKAQEQLEPPLRLVVVEAAGADDDRVVEVETVGAGTKNLEAEHEVGSAYVPNLSRGDFAGMVVGVVGTIVAIVLAAAVASKTGSVTGGSAAAILIAIGIALVNTAHVVGLTLFETVRYRGGFAKMFRTFSLVGTPLAVLANLLILILS
;
A
#
# COMPACT_ATOMS: atom_id res chain seq x y z
N MET A 1 -3.78 32.48 -14.57
CA MET A 1 -2.45 31.96 -15.00
C MET A 1 -2.66 30.46 -15.16
N PRO A 2 -2.13 29.80 -16.20
CA PRO A 2 -2.40 28.39 -16.39
C PRO A 2 -1.98 27.60 -15.15
N ARG A 3 -2.87 26.74 -14.66
CA ARG A 3 -2.58 25.90 -13.50
C ARG A 3 -1.64 24.80 -13.96
N ARG A 4 -0.49 24.67 -13.31
CA ARG A 4 0.56 23.73 -13.68
C ARG A 4 0.44 22.47 -12.84
N VAL A 5 0.33 21.35 -13.51
CA VAL A 5 0.11 20.06 -12.88
C VAL A 5 1.21 19.10 -13.29
N ILE A 6 1.81 18.41 -12.32
CA ILE A 6 2.69 17.27 -12.59
C ILE A 6 1.86 15.99 -12.46
N ALA A 7 1.84 15.18 -13.51
CA ALA A 7 1.23 13.86 -13.52
C ALA A 7 2.32 12.79 -13.49
N ILE A 8 2.48 12.11 -12.35
CA ILE A 8 3.34 10.93 -12.23
C ILE A 8 2.56 9.72 -12.69
N VAL A 9 3.02 9.10 -13.76
CA VAL A 9 2.34 8.02 -14.45
C VAL A 9 3.16 6.75 -14.26
N THR A 10 2.82 5.95 -13.25
CA THR A 10 3.57 4.72 -12.93
C THR A 10 3.25 3.57 -13.87
N ASP A 11 2.09 3.63 -14.51
CA ASP A 11 1.65 2.70 -15.54
C ASP A 11 0.86 3.44 -16.64
N SER A 12 0.55 2.80 -17.76
CA SER A 12 -0.12 3.47 -18.90
C SER A 12 -1.44 4.15 -18.50
N LEU A 13 -1.67 5.38 -18.99
CA LEU A 13 -2.99 6.02 -18.89
C LEU A 13 -3.87 5.59 -20.07
N GLN A 14 -5.11 5.24 -19.79
CA GLN A 14 -6.13 4.93 -20.79
C GLN A 14 -7.44 5.65 -20.45
N GLY A 15 -8.34 5.74 -21.44
CA GLY A 15 -9.70 6.23 -21.24
C GLY A 15 -9.88 7.73 -20.91
N PRO A 16 -11.14 8.19 -20.88
CA PRO A 16 -11.52 9.57 -20.61
C PRO A 16 -11.45 9.94 -19.12
N ASP A 17 -11.58 8.98 -18.20
CA ASP A 17 -11.62 9.24 -16.75
C ASP A 17 -10.30 9.86 -16.25
N SER A 18 -9.16 9.39 -16.77
CA SER A 18 -7.83 9.94 -16.48
C SER A 18 -7.73 11.42 -16.87
N ILE A 19 -8.30 11.78 -18.03
CA ILE A 19 -8.37 13.15 -18.53
C ILE A 19 -9.29 14.00 -17.65
N GLU A 20 -10.41 13.43 -17.19
CA GLU A 20 -11.34 14.11 -16.28
C GLU A 20 -10.68 14.43 -14.94
N GLN A 21 -9.86 13.55 -14.37
CA GLN A 21 -9.15 13.85 -13.11
C GLN A 21 -8.13 14.98 -13.26
N ILE A 22 -7.40 15.01 -14.38
CA ILE A 22 -6.47 16.10 -14.70
C ILE A 22 -7.21 17.43 -14.87
N ARG A 23 -8.38 17.42 -15.50
CA ARG A 23 -9.23 18.62 -15.63
C ARG A 23 -9.87 19.01 -14.30
N GLY A 24 -10.32 18.06 -13.50
CA GLY A 24 -10.87 18.29 -12.17
C GLY A 24 -9.84 18.84 -11.19
N ALA A 25 -8.53 18.67 -11.46
CA ALA A 25 -7.47 19.37 -10.75
C ALA A 25 -7.47 20.88 -11.02
N ALA A 26 -8.04 21.32 -12.14
CA ALA A 26 -8.20 22.72 -12.50
C ALA A 26 -9.43 23.38 -11.86
N ASP A 27 -10.50 22.62 -11.63
CA ASP A 27 -11.84 23.15 -11.30
C ASP A 27 -11.97 23.76 -9.90
N GLY A 28 -10.93 23.70 -9.06
CA GLY A 28 -10.87 24.46 -7.80
C GLY A 28 -10.71 25.97 -7.99
N ALA A 29 -10.34 26.42 -9.20
CA ALA A 29 -10.19 27.84 -9.53
C ALA A 29 -11.40 28.33 -10.35
N VAL A 30 -12.05 29.38 -9.86
CA VAL A 30 -13.06 30.15 -10.59
C VAL A 30 -12.40 30.72 -11.86
N GLY A 31 -12.61 30.07 -13.00
CA GLY A 31 -12.14 30.55 -14.31
C GLY A 31 -11.69 29.40 -15.21
N ARG A 32 -12.03 29.49 -16.49
CA ARG A 32 -11.57 28.56 -17.55
C ARG A 32 -10.07 28.77 -17.83
N ASP A 33 -9.23 28.56 -16.84
CA ASP A 33 -7.78 28.67 -16.98
C ASP A 33 -7.25 27.36 -17.60
N GLU A 34 -6.41 27.52 -18.62
CA GLU A 34 -5.76 26.45 -19.38
C GLU A 34 -4.85 25.62 -18.45
N VAL A 35 -4.95 24.30 -18.49
CA VAL A 35 -4.14 23.40 -17.65
C VAL A 35 -2.89 23.01 -18.44
N GLU A 36 -1.72 23.30 -17.88
CA GLU A 36 -0.45 22.80 -18.39
C GLU A 36 -0.05 21.57 -17.59
N VAL A 37 -0.01 20.42 -18.27
CA VAL A 37 0.35 19.14 -17.65
C VAL A 37 1.77 18.77 -18.03
N ARG A 38 2.56 18.41 -17.03
CA ARG A 38 3.85 17.74 -17.21
C ARG A 38 3.72 16.28 -16.77
N VAL A 39 3.77 15.37 -17.72
CA VAL A 39 3.78 13.92 -17.49
C VAL A 39 5.20 13.49 -17.18
N VAL A 40 5.38 12.79 -16.07
CA VAL A 40 6.64 12.16 -15.70
C VAL A 40 6.41 10.66 -15.60
N VAL A 41 7.14 9.89 -16.40
CA VAL A 41 7.07 8.42 -16.37
C VAL A 41 8.34 7.89 -15.70
N PRO A 42 8.25 7.29 -14.50
CA PRO A 42 9.38 6.65 -13.85
C PRO A 42 9.92 5.48 -14.69
N ALA A 43 11.25 5.41 -14.87
CA ALA A 43 11.90 4.31 -15.61
C ALA A 43 12.03 3.03 -14.77
N VAL A 44 10.90 2.50 -14.28
CA VAL A 44 10.86 1.33 -13.39
C VAL A 44 10.88 0.04 -14.20
N GLU A 45 11.62 -0.97 -13.74
CA GLU A 45 11.47 -2.35 -14.22
C GLU A 45 10.09 -2.90 -13.83
N THR A 46 9.17 -3.00 -14.79
CA THR A 46 7.76 -3.28 -14.49
C THR A 46 7.52 -4.67 -13.85
N ASN A 47 8.41 -5.66 -14.00
CA ASN A 47 8.32 -6.94 -13.26
C ASN A 47 9.55 -7.84 -13.50
N PRO A 48 10.34 -8.26 -12.50
CA PRO A 48 11.41 -9.25 -12.71
C PRO A 48 10.89 -10.64 -13.10
N LEU A 49 9.58 -10.92 -12.95
CA LEU A 49 8.94 -12.19 -13.28
C LEU A 49 8.31 -12.24 -14.68
N ARG A 50 8.29 -11.14 -15.44
CA ARG A 50 7.83 -11.12 -16.85
C ARG A 50 8.95 -11.35 -17.88
N HIS A 51 10.15 -11.74 -17.46
CA HIS A 51 11.22 -12.11 -18.39
C HIS A 51 11.02 -13.45 -19.13
N THR A 52 9.92 -14.18 -18.90
CA THR A 52 9.73 -15.50 -19.53
C THR A 52 9.10 -15.49 -20.93
N LEU A 53 8.75 -14.33 -21.48
CA LEU A 53 8.23 -14.22 -22.86
C LEU A 53 8.81 -13.00 -23.58
N GLY A 54 10.12 -13.01 -23.84
CA GLY A 54 10.67 -12.47 -25.08
C GLY A 54 10.92 -10.97 -25.24
N ASP A 55 10.50 -10.07 -24.35
CA ASP A 55 10.88 -8.65 -24.45
C ASP A 55 12.11 -8.33 -23.59
N VAL A 56 13.18 -7.91 -24.26
CA VAL A 56 14.42 -7.37 -23.68
C VAL A 56 14.49 -5.89 -24.04
N ASP A 57 13.41 -5.15 -23.81
CA ASP A 57 13.44 -3.70 -23.96
C ASP A 57 13.98 -3.08 -22.67
N GLU A 58 14.95 -2.16 -22.80
CA GLU A 58 15.52 -1.45 -21.66
C GLU A 58 14.39 -0.71 -20.91
N PRO A 59 14.39 -0.67 -19.56
CA PRO A 59 13.33 -0.01 -18.77
C PRO A 59 13.03 1.43 -19.20
N ARG A 60 14.05 2.12 -19.73
CA ARG A 60 13.92 3.46 -20.29
C ARG A 60 13.10 3.49 -21.59
N GLN A 61 13.26 2.52 -22.48
CA GLN A 61 12.51 2.44 -23.74
C GLN A 61 11.03 2.18 -23.47
N GLN A 62 10.70 1.28 -22.55
CA GLN A 62 9.32 1.06 -22.11
C GLN A 62 8.71 2.33 -21.49
N ALA A 63 9.49 3.08 -20.70
CA ALA A 63 9.04 4.35 -20.15
C ALA A 63 8.80 5.42 -21.24
N GLU A 64 9.62 5.45 -22.29
CA GLU A 64 9.45 6.34 -23.44
C GLU A 64 8.19 6.01 -24.25
N GLU A 65 7.87 4.72 -24.44
CA GLU A 65 6.64 4.28 -25.09
C GLU A 65 5.40 4.66 -24.27
N LYS A 66 5.43 4.39 -22.96
CA LYS A 66 4.35 4.80 -22.03
C LYS A 66 4.16 6.32 -21.99
N LEU A 67 5.26 7.08 -22.02
CA LEU A 67 5.23 8.53 -22.08
C LEU A 67 4.57 9.01 -23.37
N SER A 68 4.96 8.43 -24.50
CA SER A 68 4.42 8.78 -25.82
C SER A 68 2.92 8.52 -25.88
N ALA A 69 2.46 7.34 -25.44
CA ALA A 69 1.04 7.00 -25.38
C ALA A 69 0.24 7.95 -24.47
N SER A 70 0.80 8.31 -23.30
CA SER A 70 0.16 9.23 -22.36
C SER A 70 0.03 10.64 -22.95
N LEU A 71 1.06 11.12 -23.65
CA LEU A 71 1.02 12.43 -24.31
C LEU A 71 0.01 12.46 -25.46
N GLU A 72 -0.06 11.40 -26.28
CA GLU A 72 -1.04 11.29 -27.36
C GLU A 72 -2.47 11.33 -26.82
N LEU A 73 -2.75 10.60 -25.74
CA LEU A 73 -4.06 10.59 -25.09
C LEU A 73 -4.46 11.97 -24.56
N LEU A 74 -3.55 12.66 -23.85
CA LEU A 74 -3.81 13.99 -23.31
C LEU A 74 -4.01 15.04 -24.40
N GLN A 75 -3.20 15.01 -25.45
CA GLN A 75 -3.33 15.92 -26.59
C GLN A 75 -4.60 15.66 -27.39
N GLY A 76 -4.98 14.38 -27.58
CA GLY A 76 -6.26 13.99 -28.17
C GLY A 76 -7.45 14.48 -27.34
N GLY A 77 -7.28 14.56 -26.03
CA GLY A 77 -8.21 15.20 -25.08
C GLY A 77 -8.15 16.72 -25.04
N GLY A 78 -7.33 17.40 -25.84
CA GLY A 78 -7.21 18.87 -25.85
C GLY A 78 -6.55 19.45 -24.60
N VAL A 79 -5.74 18.67 -23.88
CA VAL A 79 -4.93 19.12 -22.74
C VAL A 79 -3.53 19.49 -23.23
N GLN A 80 -3.00 20.64 -22.81
CA GLN A 80 -1.61 20.98 -23.10
C GLN A 80 -0.69 20.11 -22.25
N ALA A 81 -0.07 19.10 -22.87
CA ALA A 81 0.79 18.14 -22.20
C ALA A 81 2.21 18.17 -22.75
N SER A 82 3.18 18.21 -21.83
CA SER A 82 4.60 17.95 -22.06
C SER A 82 5.01 16.77 -21.17
N GLY A 83 6.14 16.12 -21.43
CA GLY A 83 6.60 15.11 -20.48
C GLY A 83 8.00 14.59 -20.71
N GLU A 84 8.45 13.84 -19.72
CA GLU A 84 9.81 13.30 -19.65
C GLU A 84 9.83 11.95 -18.92
N VAL A 85 10.88 11.16 -19.20
CA VAL A 85 11.18 9.97 -18.41
C VAL A 85 11.99 10.39 -17.19
N GLY A 86 11.53 9.98 -16.01
CA GLY A 86 12.11 10.33 -14.72
C GLY A 86 12.93 9.21 -14.08
N ASP A 87 13.39 9.47 -12.86
CA ASP A 87 14.03 8.47 -12.01
C ASP A 87 13.12 7.24 -11.81
N PRO A 88 13.67 6.03 -11.64
CA PRO A 88 12.87 4.85 -11.31
C PRO A 88 12.08 4.99 -10.00
N ASP A 89 12.52 5.84 -9.06
CA ASP A 89 11.72 6.20 -7.89
C ASP A 89 10.73 7.33 -8.22
N PRO A 90 9.40 7.09 -8.16
CA PRO A 90 8.39 8.09 -8.50
C PRO A 90 8.45 9.36 -7.65
N ILE A 91 8.90 9.27 -6.38
CA ILE A 91 9.03 10.45 -5.52
C ILE A 91 10.19 11.31 -5.99
N ARG A 92 11.33 10.70 -6.31
CA ARG A 92 12.50 11.42 -6.86
C ARG A 92 12.19 12.00 -8.23
N ALA A 93 11.49 11.25 -9.08
CA ALA A 93 11.03 11.74 -10.37
C ALA A 93 10.14 12.99 -10.22
N ALA A 94 9.24 13.00 -9.23
CA ALA A 94 8.43 14.18 -8.91
C ALA A 94 9.29 15.36 -8.39
N GLN A 95 10.24 15.11 -7.48
CA GLN A 95 11.15 16.13 -6.97
C GLN A 95 11.99 16.77 -8.08
N ASP A 96 12.56 15.96 -8.97
CA ASP A 96 13.34 16.42 -10.11
C ASP A 96 12.50 17.27 -11.07
N ALA A 97 11.25 16.86 -11.30
CA ALA A 97 10.31 17.61 -12.12
C ALA A 97 9.94 18.96 -11.50
N LEU A 98 9.73 19.01 -10.18
CA LEU A 98 9.48 20.25 -9.42
C LEU A 98 10.67 21.20 -9.45
N LEU A 99 11.91 20.68 -9.38
CA LEU A 99 13.13 21.47 -9.49
C LEU A 99 13.26 22.14 -10.87
N LYS A 100 12.78 21.49 -11.93
CA LYS A 100 12.79 22.04 -13.29
C LYS A 100 11.69 23.07 -13.51
N ALA A 101 10.48 22.81 -13.00
CA ALA A 101 9.41 23.81 -13.01
C ALA A 101 8.45 23.59 -11.83
N PRO A 102 8.07 24.68 -11.13
CA PRO A 102 7.11 24.58 -10.03
C PRO A 102 5.73 24.19 -10.55
N ALA A 103 5.03 23.37 -9.76
CA ALA A 103 3.67 22.92 -10.02
C ALA A 103 2.74 23.31 -8.87
N ASP A 104 1.47 23.53 -9.18
CA ASP A 104 0.43 23.90 -8.23
C ASP A 104 -0.22 22.66 -7.58
N GLU A 105 -0.09 21.49 -8.22
CA GLU A 105 -0.61 20.20 -7.76
C GLU A 105 0.15 19.04 -8.42
N ILE A 106 0.23 17.91 -7.71
CA ILE A 106 0.84 16.68 -8.20
C ILE A 106 -0.23 15.58 -8.18
N LEU A 107 -0.46 14.96 -9.33
CA LEU A 107 -1.30 13.78 -9.48
C LEU A 107 -0.41 12.55 -9.63
N ILE A 108 -0.68 11.51 -8.85
CA ILE A 108 -0.04 10.21 -8.98
C ILE A 108 -1.09 9.24 -9.51
N PHE A 109 -0.86 8.69 -10.70
CA PHE A 109 -1.72 7.69 -11.32
C PHE A 109 -1.17 6.30 -11.06
N GLU A 110 -1.96 5.47 -10.41
CA GLU A 110 -1.62 4.09 -10.07
C GLU A 110 -2.73 3.14 -10.54
N ARG A 111 -2.36 1.93 -10.97
CA ARG A 111 -3.33 0.94 -11.46
C ARG A 111 -3.63 -0.13 -10.39
N ALA A 112 -4.92 -0.36 -10.12
CA ALA A 112 -5.41 -1.29 -9.10
C ALA A 112 -5.18 -2.78 -9.42
N ASP A 113 -5.13 -3.14 -10.71
CA ASP A 113 -4.97 -4.53 -11.17
C ASP A 113 -3.51 -4.99 -11.18
N THR A 114 -2.60 -4.03 -11.10
CA THR A 114 -1.18 -4.24 -11.08
C THR A 114 -0.86 -4.50 -9.62
N GLU A 115 -0.10 -5.55 -9.34
CA GLU A 115 0.55 -5.75 -8.05
C GLU A 115 1.60 -4.62 -7.86
N SER A 116 1.17 -3.37 -7.91
CA SER A 116 2.03 -2.21 -7.88
C SER A 116 2.55 -2.11 -6.47
N ARG A 117 3.83 -2.46 -6.34
CA ARG A 117 4.65 -2.31 -5.12
C ARG A 117 4.44 -0.97 -4.41
N TRP A 118 3.97 0.06 -5.12
CA TRP A 118 3.86 1.44 -4.66
C TRP A 118 2.67 1.70 -3.73
N TYR A 119 1.46 1.22 -4.04
CA TYR A 119 0.32 1.22 -3.12
C TYR A 119 0.62 0.36 -1.88
N GLU A 120 1.35 -0.75 -2.08
CA GLU A 120 1.77 -1.62 -0.99
C GLU A 120 2.84 -0.99 -0.08
N ASP A 121 3.77 -0.18 -0.62
CA ASP A 121 4.91 0.42 0.09
C ASP A 121 4.64 1.82 0.67
N GLY A 122 3.39 2.31 0.62
CA GLY A 122 3.00 3.62 1.16
C GLY A 122 3.59 4.79 0.35
N LEU A 123 3.55 4.70 -0.98
CA LEU A 123 3.99 5.78 -1.87
C LEU A 123 3.26 7.08 -1.56
N PHE A 124 1.96 7.00 -1.27
CA PHE A 124 1.13 8.17 -1.01
C PHE A 124 1.55 8.91 0.26
N GLU A 125 1.78 8.19 1.36
CA GLU A 125 2.24 8.78 2.61
C GLU A 125 3.64 9.38 2.47
N LYS A 126 4.56 8.68 1.79
CA LYS A 126 5.91 9.21 1.55
C LYS A 126 5.93 10.41 0.62
N ALA A 127 5.07 10.41 -0.40
CA ALA A 127 4.88 11.56 -1.29
C ALA A 127 4.36 12.75 -0.48
N GLN A 128 3.38 12.53 0.41
CA GLN A 128 2.85 13.56 1.33
C GLN A 128 3.91 14.14 2.27
N GLU A 129 4.86 13.32 2.72
CA GLU A 129 5.95 13.77 3.59
C GLU A 129 7.01 14.60 2.85
N GLN A 130 7.22 14.34 1.55
CA GLN A 130 8.38 14.84 0.80
C GLN A 130 8.07 15.83 -0.32
N LEU A 131 6.80 15.99 -0.71
CA LEU A 131 6.37 16.86 -1.80
C LEU A 131 5.49 17.99 -1.29
N GLU A 132 5.96 19.23 -1.45
CA GLU A 132 5.28 20.42 -0.94
C GLU A 132 3.90 20.70 -1.57
N PRO A 133 3.71 20.55 -2.90
CA PRO A 133 2.42 20.82 -3.52
C PRO A 133 1.32 19.86 -3.04
N PRO A 134 0.04 20.26 -3.12
CA PRO A 134 -1.09 19.35 -2.92
C PRO A 134 -0.97 18.08 -3.77
N LEU A 135 -1.37 16.96 -3.19
CA LEU A 135 -1.25 15.63 -3.80
C LEU A 135 -2.61 15.01 -4.03
N ARG A 136 -2.75 14.36 -5.17
CA ARG A 136 -3.92 13.55 -5.50
C ARG A 136 -3.48 12.20 -6.03
N LEU A 137 -3.81 11.14 -5.32
CA LEU A 137 -3.67 9.78 -5.80
C LEU A 137 -4.93 9.40 -6.57
N VAL A 138 -4.74 8.97 -7.81
CA VAL A 138 -5.81 8.47 -8.68
C VAL A 138 -5.53 7.02 -8.96
N VAL A 139 -6.35 6.15 -8.37
CA VAL A 139 -6.29 4.72 -8.59
C VAL A 139 -7.25 4.35 -9.72
N VAL A 140 -6.71 3.80 -10.79
CA VAL A 140 -7.44 3.39 -11.99
C VAL A 140 -7.47 1.87 -12.13
N GLU A 141 -8.54 1.31 -12.67
CA GLU A 141 -8.66 -0.11 -13.01
C GLU A 141 -9.03 -0.23 -14.49
N ALA A 142 -8.47 -1.22 -15.18
CA ALA A 142 -8.82 -1.48 -16.57
C ALA A 142 -10.29 -1.89 -16.68
N ALA A 143 -11.11 -1.06 -17.32
CA ALA A 143 -12.52 -1.31 -17.62
C ALA A 143 -12.75 -1.80 -19.07
N GLY A 144 -11.66 -2.03 -19.82
CA GLY A 144 -11.65 -2.51 -21.20
C GLY A 144 -10.23 -2.61 -21.76
N ALA A 145 -10.09 -2.83 -23.07
CA ALA A 145 -8.77 -2.89 -23.72
C ALA A 145 -8.10 -1.52 -23.93
N ASP A 146 -8.88 -0.43 -23.88
CA ASP A 146 -8.44 0.97 -24.08
C ASP A 146 -9.13 1.93 -23.09
N ASP A 147 -9.69 1.41 -21.99
CA ASP A 147 -10.51 2.19 -21.06
C ASP A 147 -10.06 1.93 -19.62
N ASP A 148 -9.67 2.99 -18.92
CA ASP A 148 -9.40 2.96 -17.49
C ASP A 148 -10.58 3.61 -16.76
N ARG A 149 -11.01 2.97 -15.66
CA ARG A 149 -12.03 3.50 -14.76
C ARG A 149 -11.39 3.89 -13.44
N VAL A 150 -11.70 5.09 -12.96
CA VAL A 150 -11.24 5.53 -11.64
C VAL A 150 -12.01 4.77 -10.55
N VAL A 151 -11.28 4.05 -9.71
CA VAL A 151 -11.84 3.25 -8.61
C VAL A 151 -11.77 4.00 -7.29
N GLU A 152 -10.67 4.70 -7.06
CA GLU A 152 -10.41 5.41 -5.81
C GLU A 152 -9.63 6.71 -6.10
N VAL A 153 -10.03 7.79 -5.43
CA VAL A 153 -9.34 9.08 -5.49
C VAL A 153 -9.09 9.53 -4.06
N GLU A 154 -7.82 9.67 -3.70
CA GLU A 154 -7.40 10.21 -2.41
C GLU A 154 -6.74 11.57 -2.63
N THR A 155 -7.25 12.62 -1.98
CA THR A 155 -6.74 13.99 -2.13
C THR A 155 -6.25 14.51 -0.79
N VAL A 156 -5.06 15.09 -0.80
CA VAL A 156 -4.42 15.69 0.37
C VAL A 156 -3.97 17.10 0.01
N GLY A 157 -4.18 18.05 0.94
CA GLY A 157 -3.74 19.44 0.78
C GLY A 157 -2.21 19.59 0.71
N ALA A 158 -1.72 20.81 0.50
CA ALA A 158 -0.28 21.10 0.46
C ALA A 158 0.44 20.53 1.70
N GLY A 159 1.52 19.77 1.47
CA GLY A 159 2.15 18.95 2.49
C GLY A 159 3.64 19.21 2.64
N THR A 160 4.05 19.79 3.76
CA THR A 160 5.38 19.59 4.34
C THR A 160 5.21 19.40 5.84
N LYS A 161 4.79 18.20 6.26
CA LYS A 161 4.84 17.86 7.69
C LYS A 161 6.29 17.64 8.07
N ASN A 162 6.91 18.67 8.65
CA ASN A 162 8.18 18.54 9.37
C ASN A 162 7.97 17.64 10.61
N LEU A 163 8.19 16.33 10.45
CA LEU A 163 8.17 15.38 11.57
C LEU A 163 9.31 15.62 12.57
N GLU A 164 10.29 16.48 12.30
CA GLU A 164 11.28 16.88 13.33
C GLU A 164 10.67 17.79 14.41
N ALA A 165 9.55 18.48 14.15
CA ALA A 165 8.90 19.38 15.11
C ALA A 165 7.68 18.76 15.83
N GLU A 166 7.10 17.67 15.32
CA GLU A 166 5.97 16.96 15.98
C GLU A 166 6.39 15.69 16.76
N HIS A 167 7.67 15.32 16.76
CA HIS A 167 8.13 14.17 17.55
C HIS A 167 8.34 14.44 19.05
N GLU A 168 8.15 15.67 19.54
CA GLU A 168 8.43 15.95 20.96
C GLU A 168 7.25 15.77 21.93
N VAL A 169 5.99 15.67 21.50
CA VAL A 169 4.90 15.43 22.47
C VAL A 169 3.71 14.64 21.89
N GLY A 170 3.76 13.30 22.00
CA GLY A 170 2.54 12.49 22.09
C GLY A 170 2.44 11.17 21.32
N SER A 171 3.32 10.19 21.57
CA SER A 171 3.07 8.72 21.53
C SER A 171 4.38 7.97 21.28
N ALA A 172 5.31 8.02 22.22
CA ALA A 172 6.66 7.48 22.09
C ALA A 172 6.78 5.94 22.13
N TYR A 173 5.70 5.17 21.92
CA TYR A 173 5.74 3.70 22.12
C TYR A 173 5.02 2.85 21.09
N VAL A 174 4.31 3.42 20.11
CA VAL A 174 3.57 2.61 19.13
C VAL A 174 4.23 2.74 17.76
N PRO A 175 4.85 1.67 17.22
CA PRO A 175 5.40 1.66 15.85
C PRO A 175 4.29 1.92 14.81
N ASN A 176 4.66 2.44 13.64
CA ASN A 176 3.77 2.74 12.49
C ASN A 176 3.17 1.46 11.87
N LEU A 177 2.37 0.72 12.63
CA LEU A 177 1.67 -0.47 12.17
C LEU A 177 0.36 -0.08 11.47
N SER A 178 0.06 -0.74 10.36
CA SER A 178 -1.28 -0.69 9.75
C SER A 178 -2.35 -1.03 10.80
N ARG A 179 -3.52 -0.37 10.75
CA ARG A 179 -4.64 -0.64 11.68
C ARG A 179 -5.00 -2.13 11.74
N GLY A 180 -4.85 -2.85 10.63
CA GLY A 180 -5.07 -4.29 10.55
C GLY A 180 -4.00 -5.12 11.28
N ASP A 181 -2.73 -4.71 11.22
CA ASP A 181 -1.62 -5.42 11.83
C ASP A 181 -1.58 -5.19 13.35
N PHE A 182 -1.92 -3.98 13.79
CA PHE A 182 -2.13 -3.68 15.21
C PHE A 182 -3.31 -4.47 15.79
N ALA A 183 -4.45 -4.51 15.08
CA ALA A 183 -5.58 -5.31 15.50
C ALA A 183 -5.24 -6.81 15.58
N GLY A 184 -4.48 -7.33 14.61
CA GLY A 184 -3.98 -8.71 14.62
C GLY A 184 -3.09 -9.01 15.83
N MET A 185 -2.18 -8.09 16.17
CA MET A 185 -1.32 -8.22 17.35
C MET A 185 -2.12 -8.27 18.66
N VAL A 186 -3.08 -7.35 18.84
CA VAL A 186 -3.95 -7.30 20.02
C VAL A 186 -4.77 -8.59 20.15
N VAL A 187 -5.38 -9.04 19.05
CA VAL A 187 -6.17 -10.29 19.01
C VAL A 187 -5.30 -11.50 19.33
N GLY A 188 -4.08 -11.56 18.79
CA GLY A 188 -3.13 -12.63 19.07
C GLY A 188 -2.73 -12.71 20.54
N VAL A 189 -2.39 -11.58 21.16
CA VAL A 189 -2.02 -11.51 22.59
C VAL A 189 -3.20 -11.93 23.47
N VAL A 190 -4.37 -11.31 23.29
CA VAL A 190 -5.56 -11.60 24.10
C VAL A 190 -5.99 -13.05 23.93
N GLY A 191 -6.06 -13.54 22.69
CA GLY A 191 -6.45 -14.92 22.41
C GLY A 191 -5.47 -15.96 22.97
N THR A 192 -4.17 -15.66 22.98
CA THR A 192 -3.17 -16.54 23.60
C THR A 192 -3.36 -16.63 25.11
N ILE A 193 -3.58 -15.49 25.78
CA ILE A 193 -3.86 -15.46 27.23
C ILE A 193 -5.11 -16.30 27.53
N VAL A 194 -6.18 -16.12 26.77
CA VAL A 194 -7.41 -16.90 26.92
C VAL A 194 -7.15 -18.40 26.72
N ALA A 195 -6.42 -18.79 25.68
CA ALA A 195 -6.09 -20.20 25.42
C ALA A 195 -5.29 -20.84 26.57
N ILE A 196 -4.32 -20.11 27.15
CA ILE A 196 -3.53 -20.55 28.31
C ILE A 196 -4.41 -20.73 29.54
N VAL A 197 -5.28 -19.76 29.84
CA VAL A 197 -6.20 -19.82 30.98
C VAL A 197 -7.16 -21.01 30.84
N LEU A 198 -7.72 -21.23 29.64
CA LEU A 198 -8.58 -22.39 29.38
C LEU A 198 -7.82 -23.71 29.56
N ALA A 199 -6.60 -23.82 29.06
CA ALA A 199 -5.78 -25.02 29.24
C ALA A 199 -5.47 -25.29 30.73
N ALA A 200 -5.16 -24.24 31.51
CA ALA A 200 -4.96 -24.35 32.95
C ALA A 200 -6.24 -24.79 33.67
N ALA A 201 -7.41 -24.27 33.26
CA ALA A 201 -8.70 -24.67 33.81
C ALA A 201 -8.97 -26.17 33.57
N VAL A 202 -8.73 -26.67 32.35
CA VAL A 202 -8.88 -28.11 32.01
C VAL A 202 -7.97 -28.97 32.90
N ALA A 203 -6.70 -28.57 33.06
CA ALA A 203 -5.75 -29.30 33.89
C ALA A 203 -6.16 -29.31 35.38
N SER A 204 -6.69 -28.19 35.88
CA SER A 204 -7.11 -28.06 37.28
C SER A 204 -8.33 -28.91 37.64
N LYS A 205 -9.26 -29.12 36.69
CA LYS A 205 -10.51 -29.85 36.92
C LYS A 205 -10.29 -31.34 37.23
N THR A 206 -9.27 -31.94 36.61
CA THR A 206 -9.05 -33.40 36.66
C THR A 206 -8.03 -33.82 37.73
N GLY A 207 -7.28 -32.87 38.32
CA GLY A 207 -6.27 -33.13 39.36
C GLY A 207 -5.08 -34.01 38.92
N SER A 208 -5.05 -34.45 37.66
CA SER A 208 -4.02 -35.29 37.06
C SER A 208 -3.94 -34.98 35.55
N VAL A 209 -2.78 -35.27 34.94
CA VAL A 209 -2.58 -35.05 33.50
C VAL A 209 -3.30 -36.15 32.71
N THR A 210 -4.52 -35.86 32.29
CA THR A 210 -5.31 -36.70 31.36
C THR A 210 -5.05 -36.33 29.90
N GLY A 211 -5.46 -37.19 28.96
CA GLY A 211 -5.31 -36.91 27.53
C GLY A 211 -5.94 -35.58 27.09
N GLY A 212 -7.07 -35.19 27.68
CA GLY A 212 -7.73 -33.90 27.43
C GLY A 212 -6.90 -32.71 27.92
N SER A 213 -6.35 -32.78 29.14
CA SER A 213 -5.48 -31.73 29.67
C SER A 213 -4.18 -31.58 28.88
N ALA A 214 -3.56 -32.69 28.47
CA ALA A 214 -2.37 -32.66 27.63
C ALA A 214 -2.66 -32.02 26.26
N ALA A 215 -3.79 -32.35 25.63
CA ALA A 215 -4.21 -31.76 24.37
C ALA A 215 -4.43 -30.24 24.50
N ALA A 216 -5.14 -29.78 25.54
CA ALA A 216 -5.40 -28.36 25.74
C ALA A 216 -4.11 -27.55 25.96
N ILE A 217 -3.14 -28.11 26.71
CA ILE A 217 -1.82 -27.52 26.91
C ILE A 217 -1.05 -27.42 25.59
N LEU A 218 -1.03 -28.49 24.79
CA LEU A 218 -0.33 -28.49 23.50
C LEU A 218 -0.94 -27.48 22.51
N ILE A 219 -2.26 -27.33 22.49
CA ILE A 219 -2.96 -26.32 21.68
C ILE A 219 -2.58 -24.91 22.12
N ALA A 220 -2.55 -24.65 23.43
CA ALA A 220 -2.15 -23.35 23.98
C ALA A 220 -0.69 -23.00 23.66
N ILE A 221 0.23 -23.98 23.77
CA ILE A 221 1.63 -23.79 23.39
C ILE A 221 1.76 -23.54 21.89
N GLY A 222 1.07 -24.33 21.06
CA GLY A 222 1.10 -24.19 19.61
C GLY A 222 0.66 -22.80 19.15
N ILE A 223 -0.45 -22.28 19.70
CA ILE A 223 -0.93 -20.95 19.31
C ILE A 223 -0.03 -19.83 19.83
N ALA A 224 0.55 -19.98 21.02
CA ALA A 224 1.52 -19.02 21.54
C ALA A 224 2.77 -18.92 20.63
N LEU A 225 3.26 -20.05 20.12
CA LEU A 225 4.37 -20.08 19.17
C LEU A 225 4.01 -19.41 17.84
N VAL A 226 2.82 -19.68 17.31
CA VAL A 226 2.33 -19.04 16.07
C VAL A 226 2.21 -17.53 16.23
N ASN A 227 1.63 -17.05 17.34
CA ASN A 227 1.47 -15.61 17.59
C ASN A 227 2.81 -14.92 17.86
N THR A 228 3.75 -15.59 18.51
CA THR A 228 5.13 -15.10 18.66
C THR A 228 5.80 -14.96 17.29
N ALA A 229 5.68 -15.99 16.44
CA ALA A 229 6.23 -15.95 15.09
C ALA A 229 5.53 -14.90 14.21
N HIS A 230 4.26 -14.59 14.45
CA HIS A 230 3.55 -13.50 13.76
C HIS A 230 4.15 -12.12 14.10
N VAL A 231 4.35 -11.82 15.39
CA VAL A 231 4.94 -10.55 15.83
C VAL A 231 6.35 -10.39 15.29
N VAL A 232 7.19 -11.42 15.42
CA VAL A 232 8.56 -11.41 14.88
C VAL A 232 8.57 -11.35 13.34
N GLY A 233 7.62 -12.04 12.71
CA GLY A 233 7.43 -12.03 11.26
C GLY A 233 7.12 -10.64 10.74
N LEU A 234 6.19 -9.90 11.38
CA LEU A 234 5.89 -8.51 11.02
C LEU A 234 7.14 -7.64 11.09
N THR A 235 7.91 -7.71 12.18
CA THR A 235 9.13 -6.91 12.33
C THR A 235 10.23 -7.30 11.33
N LEU A 236 10.37 -8.59 11.04
CA LEU A 236 11.39 -9.09 10.12
C LEU A 236 11.04 -8.71 8.69
N PHE A 237 9.80 -8.95 8.27
CA PHE A 237 9.33 -8.66 6.92
C PHE A 237 9.33 -7.17 6.60
N GLU A 238 9.04 -6.31 7.58
CA GLU A 238 9.22 -4.86 7.46
C GLU A 238 10.70 -4.50 7.22
N THR A 239 11.61 -5.10 7.99
CA THR A 239 13.05 -4.83 7.90
C THR A 239 13.63 -5.20 6.53
N VAL A 240 13.20 -6.32 5.94
CA VAL A 240 13.66 -6.77 4.61
C VAL A 240 12.69 -6.46 3.46
N ARG A 241 11.65 -5.67 3.70
CA ARG A 241 10.59 -5.32 2.71
C ARG A 241 10.05 -6.53 1.95
N TYR A 242 9.80 -7.62 2.67
CA TYR A 242 9.40 -8.90 2.11
C TYR A 242 7.87 -9.06 2.13
N ARG A 243 7.23 -9.13 0.95
CA ARG A 243 5.78 -9.37 0.80
C ARG A 243 5.42 -10.61 -0.04
N GLY A 244 6.28 -11.64 0.01
CA GLY A 244 6.03 -12.91 -0.67
C GLY A 244 4.97 -13.80 0.00
N GLY A 245 4.71 -14.99 -0.54
CA GLY A 245 3.66 -15.90 -0.08
C GLY A 245 3.71 -16.26 1.41
N PHE A 246 4.90 -16.22 2.04
CA PHE A 246 5.04 -16.41 3.48
C PHE A 246 4.34 -15.30 4.30
N ALA A 247 4.32 -14.05 3.85
CA ALA A 247 3.61 -12.96 4.54
C ALA A 247 2.09 -13.21 4.56
N LYS A 248 1.52 -13.64 3.43
CA LYS A 248 0.08 -13.98 3.30
C LYS A 248 -0.30 -15.19 4.16
N MET A 249 0.57 -16.19 4.21
CA MET A 249 0.43 -17.35 5.07
C MET A 249 0.44 -16.96 6.55
N PHE A 250 1.37 -16.10 6.98
CA PHE A 250 1.47 -15.60 8.36
C PHE A 250 0.26 -14.78 8.81
N ARG A 251 -0.30 -13.93 7.92
CA ARG A 251 -1.53 -13.18 8.19
C ARG A 251 -2.73 -14.10 8.42
N THR A 252 -2.84 -15.16 7.63
CA THR A 252 -3.95 -16.13 7.70
C THR A 252 -3.87 -16.99 8.96
N PHE A 253 -2.67 -17.42 9.34
CA PHE A 253 -2.47 -18.27 10.53
C PHE A 253 -2.85 -17.58 11.84
N SER A 254 -2.55 -16.29 12.02
CA SER A 254 -2.89 -15.60 13.27
C SER A 254 -4.39 -15.28 13.37
N LEU A 255 -5.00 -14.81 12.28
CA LEU A 255 -6.41 -14.45 12.20
C LEU A 255 -7.35 -15.63 12.39
N VAL A 256 -7.03 -16.78 11.79
CA VAL A 256 -7.91 -17.98 11.86
C VAL A 256 -7.47 -18.92 12.98
N GLY A 257 -6.16 -19.08 13.21
CA GLY A 257 -5.64 -20.03 14.19
C GLY A 257 -5.97 -19.67 15.63
N THR A 258 -5.92 -18.38 15.99
CA THR A 258 -6.14 -17.94 17.39
C THR A 258 -7.58 -18.18 17.86
N PRO A 259 -8.62 -17.76 17.11
CA PRO A 259 -10.00 -18.07 17.47
C PRO A 259 -10.27 -19.58 17.53
N LEU A 260 -9.71 -20.34 16.58
CA LEU A 260 -9.91 -21.79 16.51
C LEU A 260 -9.30 -22.51 17.72
N ALA A 261 -8.10 -22.10 18.15
CA ALA A 261 -7.43 -22.63 19.34
C ALA A 261 -8.23 -22.34 20.62
N VAL A 262 -8.77 -21.13 20.75
CA VAL A 262 -9.65 -20.76 21.88
C VAL A 262 -10.91 -21.62 21.89
N LEU A 263 -11.58 -21.79 20.75
CA LEU A 263 -12.78 -22.62 20.63
C LEU A 263 -12.49 -24.10 20.93
N ALA A 264 -11.36 -24.63 20.46
CA ALA A 264 -10.94 -26.00 20.74
C ALA A 264 -10.69 -26.22 22.25
N ASN A 265 -9.97 -25.31 22.90
CA ASN A 265 -9.72 -25.39 24.34
C ASN A 265 -11.00 -25.24 25.17
N LEU A 266 -11.93 -24.38 24.73
CA LEU A 266 -13.24 -24.24 25.35
C LEU A 266 -14.06 -25.53 25.22
N LEU A 267 -14.06 -26.16 24.04
CA LEU A 267 -14.76 -27.42 23.80
C LEU A 267 -14.21 -28.54 24.68
N ILE A 268 -12.88 -28.65 24.79
CA ILE A 268 -12.22 -29.63 25.66
C ILE A 268 -12.65 -29.40 27.12
N LEU A 269 -12.69 -28.15 27.58
CA LEU A 269 -13.13 -27.80 28.95
C LEU A 269 -14.58 -28.19 29.25
N ILE A 270 -15.46 -28.08 28.27
CA ILE A 270 -16.88 -28.46 28.42
C ILE A 270 -17.03 -30.00 28.45
N LEU A 271 -16.22 -30.72 27.69
CA LEU A 271 -16.32 -32.18 27.52
C LEU A 271 -15.48 -33.02 28.51
N SER A 272 -14.55 -32.38 29.24
CA SER A 272 -13.72 -33.01 30.28
C SER A 272 -14.37 -32.89 31.65
#